data_AF-A0A918NW65-F1
#
_entry.id   AF-A0A918NW65-F1
#
_cell.length_a   1.000
_cell.length_b   1.000
_cell.length_c   1.000
_cell.angle_alpha   90.00
_cell.angle_beta   90.00
_cell.angle_gamma   90.00
#
_symmetry.space_group_name_H-M   'P 1'
#
loop_
_entity.id
_entity.type
_entity.pdbx_description
1 polymer ?
#
loop_
_entity_poly.entity_id
_entity_poly.type
_entity_poly.pdbx_seq_one_letter_code
_entity_poly.pdbx_strand_id
1 'polypeptide(L)'
;MLLTCGGVLALVLLAGIFYAFSLPPFEKKGEIKASEVCASLGSQSGAVSSLEKLLPDKESYTFDDRAASLRTDDADDTYETSCFVSGDGEQLLVAEARMMANEPKEDWAHWLKGTATNDASVRSLTPFEAGDTAIASDRFAGLFLPCASAGKIPGGQYNISVSVELKRQKETDQKAARTRLIDLVKSAASYAHSKAKCDIPSNVNG
;
A
#
# COMPACT_ATOMS: atom_id res chain seq x y z
N MET A 1 -51.11 45.11 -60.14
CA MET A 1 -50.40 45.09 -58.84
C MET A 1 -49.55 43.83 -58.82
N LEU A 2 -48.26 43.93 -59.17
CA LEU A 2 -47.12 43.97 -58.22
C LEU A 2 -47.05 42.67 -57.39
N LEU A 3 -46.14 41.75 -57.76
CA LEU A 3 -44.90 41.40 -57.02
C LEU A 3 -45.21 40.59 -55.72
N THR A 4 -44.62 39.42 -55.44
CA THR A 4 -43.18 39.10 -55.37
C THR A 4 -42.99 37.60 -55.07
N CYS A 5 -41.85 37.05 -55.52
CA CYS A 5 -40.90 36.17 -54.82
C CYS A 5 -41.44 35.19 -53.76
N GLY A 6 -41.17 33.89 -53.80
CA GLY A 6 -39.90 33.25 -54.15
C GLY A 6 -39.50 32.34 -52.98
N GLY A 7 -39.03 31.13 -53.26
CA GLY A 7 -38.53 30.23 -52.21
C GLY A 7 -38.70 28.74 -52.54
N VAL A 8 -37.87 28.25 -53.46
CA VAL A 8 -37.55 26.82 -53.56
C VAL A 8 -36.64 26.48 -52.38
N LEU A 9 -36.98 25.46 -51.60
CA LEU A 9 -36.02 24.77 -50.74
C LEU A 9 -36.34 23.28 -50.73
N ALA A 10 -35.69 22.58 -51.66
CA ALA A 10 -35.48 21.15 -51.62
C ALA A 10 -34.34 20.86 -50.64
N LEU A 11 -34.49 19.83 -49.80
CA LEU A 11 -33.38 19.07 -49.24
C LEU A 11 -33.89 17.68 -48.84
N VAL A 12 -33.64 16.74 -49.75
CA VAL A 12 -33.68 15.29 -49.54
C VAL A 12 -32.22 14.82 -49.50
N LEU A 13 -31.94 13.84 -48.63
CA LEU A 13 -30.71 13.04 -48.44
C LEU A 13 -29.71 13.55 -47.39
N LEU A 14 -29.48 12.74 -46.35
CA LEU A 14 -28.39 11.75 -46.36
C LEU A 14 -28.45 10.79 -45.16
N ALA A 15 -28.18 9.52 -45.47
CA ALA A 15 -27.95 8.43 -44.53
C ALA A 15 -26.72 8.66 -43.65
N GLY A 16 -26.70 8.07 -42.46
CA GLY A 16 -25.53 8.09 -41.58
C GLY A 16 -25.60 7.00 -40.51
N ILE A 17 -25.03 5.85 -40.82
CA ILE A 17 -24.79 4.70 -39.96
C ILE A 17 -24.00 5.13 -38.72
N PHE A 18 -24.52 4.88 -37.52
CA PHE A 18 -23.69 4.76 -36.30
C PHE A 18 -23.95 3.40 -35.64
N TYR A 19 -23.70 2.34 -36.40
CA TYR A 19 -23.02 1.18 -35.83
C TYR A 19 -21.54 1.54 -35.73
N ALA A 20 -20.89 1.11 -34.64
CA ALA A 20 -19.46 1.25 -34.35
C ALA A 20 -19.02 2.56 -33.67
N PHE A 21 -19.37 2.70 -32.39
CA PHE A 21 -18.28 2.91 -31.42
C PHE A 21 -18.00 1.57 -30.76
N SER A 22 -17.24 0.76 -31.48
CA SER A 22 -16.30 -0.19 -30.90
C SER A 22 -15.32 0.63 -30.05
N LEU A 23 -15.77 1.08 -28.88
CA LEU A 23 -14.84 1.28 -27.78
C LEU A 23 -14.16 -0.11 -27.65
N PRO A 24 -12.83 -0.23 -27.82
CA PRO A 24 -12.14 -1.45 -27.37
C PRO A 24 -12.63 -1.74 -25.95
N PRO A 25 -12.67 -3.00 -25.47
CA PRO A 25 -13.10 -3.26 -24.10
C PRO A 25 -12.16 -2.49 -23.17
N PHE A 26 -12.56 -1.27 -22.79
CA PHE A 26 -11.88 -0.51 -21.77
C PHE A 26 -12.28 -1.26 -20.52
N GLU A 27 -11.42 -2.19 -20.09
CA GLU A 27 -11.44 -2.70 -18.74
C GLU A 27 -11.59 -1.48 -17.84
N LYS A 28 -12.72 -1.41 -17.14
CA LYS A 28 -12.98 -0.29 -16.24
C LYS A 28 -11.94 -0.38 -15.15
N LYS A 29 -10.97 0.53 -15.18
CA LYS A 29 -9.98 0.63 -14.12
C LYS A 29 -10.45 1.67 -13.11
N GLY A 30 -10.64 1.22 -11.88
CA GLY A 30 -10.86 2.08 -10.74
C GLY A 30 -9.63 2.96 -10.49
N GLU A 31 -9.87 4.20 -10.08
CA GLU A 31 -8.81 5.12 -9.67
C GLU A 31 -8.47 4.89 -8.19
N ILE A 32 -7.18 4.91 -7.84
CA ILE A 32 -6.73 4.91 -6.44
C ILE A 32 -6.50 6.36 -6.02
N LYS A 33 -7.41 6.91 -5.23
CA LYS A 33 -7.33 8.31 -4.79
C LYS A 33 -6.49 8.45 -3.53
N ALA A 34 -5.57 9.41 -3.50
CA ALA A 34 -4.72 9.67 -2.34
C ALA A 34 -5.50 9.88 -1.04
N SER A 35 -6.66 10.56 -1.09
CA SER A 35 -7.51 10.81 0.07
C SER A 35 -8.14 9.57 0.68
N GLU A 36 -8.22 8.47 -0.07
CA GLU A 36 -8.81 7.21 0.37
C GLU A 36 -7.74 6.23 0.88
N VAL A 37 -6.47 6.41 0.47
CA VAL A 37 -5.37 5.54 0.90
C VAL A 37 -5.13 5.66 2.41
N CYS A 38 -4.95 4.50 3.06
CA CYS A 38 -4.62 4.39 4.48
C CYS A 38 -3.48 5.33 4.87
N ALA A 39 -3.68 6.09 5.95
CA ALA A 39 -2.63 6.95 6.50
C ALA A 39 -1.46 6.11 7.04
N SER A 40 -1.71 4.89 7.52
CA SER A 40 -0.68 3.96 7.99
C SER A 40 0.34 3.52 6.92
N LEU A 41 0.06 3.75 5.63
CA LEU A 41 1.05 3.58 4.56
C LEU A 41 2.01 4.77 4.41
N GLY A 42 1.86 5.81 5.23
CA GLY A 42 2.72 6.99 5.25
C GLY A 42 2.29 8.04 4.22
N SER A 43 3.17 8.35 3.26
CA SER A 43 2.86 9.36 2.24
C SER A 43 1.76 8.86 1.31
N GLN A 44 0.56 9.43 1.40
CA GLN A 44 -0.57 9.01 0.57
C GLN A 44 -0.26 9.10 -0.94
N SER A 45 0.36 10.18 -1.41
CA SER A 45 0.74 10.31 -2.83
C SER A 45 1.83 9.32 -3.25
N GLY A 46 2.81 9.06 -2.39
CA GLY A 46 3.83 8.03 -2.62
C GLY A 46 3.22 6.63 -2.65
N ALA A 47 2.31 6.34 -1.74
CA ALA A 47 1.59 5.08 -1.65
C ALA A 47 0.74 4.84 -2.91
N VAL A 48 -0.03 5.84 -3.38
CA VAL A 48 -0.79 5.73 -4.65
C VAL A 48 0.12 5.25 -5.79
N SER A 49 1.26 5.92 -6.02
CA SER A 49 2.15 5.58 -7.14
C SER A 49 2.73 4.16 -7.04
N SER A 50 2.96 3.66 -5.83
CA SER A 50 3.40 2.28 -5.61
C SER A 50 2.25 1.30 -5.82
N LEU A 51 1.07 1.58 -5.26
CA LEU A 51 -0.11 0.71 -5.34
C LEU A 51 -0.58 0.53 -6.79
N GLU A 52 -0.66 1.60 -7.58
CA GLU A 52 -1.08 1.54 -9.00
C GLU A 52 -0.23 0.60 -9.87
N LYS A 53 1.01 0.35 -9.46
CA LYS A 53 1.98 -0.46 -10.20
C LYS A 53 2.17 -1.85 -9.61
N LEU A 54 1.81 -2.05 -8.35
CA LEU A 54 1.86 -3.34 -7.66
C LEU A 54 0.55 -4.11 -7.77
N LEU A 55 -0.58 -3.41 -7.65
CA LEU A 55 -1.89 -4.03 -7.58
C LEU A 55 -2.40 -4.38 -8.99
N PRO A 56 -3.10 -5.52 -9.15
CA PRO A 56 -3.86 -5.81 -10.36
C PRO A 56 -4.85 -4.69 -10.68
N ASP A 57 -5.14 -4.50 -11.96
CA ASP A 57 -6.20 -3.60 -12.38
C ASP A 57 -7.57 -4.18 -11.94
N LYS A 58 -8.38 -3.35 -11.26
CA LYS A 58 -9.70 -3.68 -10.70
C LYS A 58 -10.68 -2.55 -10.99
N GLU A 59 -11.98 -2.82 -11.01
CA GLU A 59 -12.99 -1.79 -11.28
C GLU A 59 -13.18 -0.84 -10.10
N SER A 60 -12.91 -1.32 -8.89
CA SER A 60 -13.04 -0.57 -7.64
C SER A 60 -11.93 -0.94 -6.65
N TYR A 61 -11.52 0.02 -5.83
CA TYR A 61 -10.59 -0.19 -4.72
C TYR A 61 -11.20 0.31 -3.42
N THR A 62 -10.87 -0.36 -2.33
CA THR A 62 -11.26 0.02 -0.97
C THR A 62 -10.07 -0.09 -0.04
N PHE A 63 -10.02 0.82 0.93
CA PHE A 63 -8.92 0.98 1.87
C PHE A 63 -9.51 1.01 3.28
N ASP A 64 -9.09 0.08 4.12
CA ASP A 64 -9.53 -0.05 5.50
C ASP A 64 -8.31 0.11 6.41
N ASP A 65 -8.18 1.32 6.99
CA ASP A 65 -7.10 1.68 7.90
C ASP A 65 -7.58 1.49 9.34
N ARG A 66 -7.08 0.45 10.01
CA ARG A 66 -7.44 0.10 11.37
C ARG A 66 -6.29 0.39 12.32
N ALA A 67 -6.64 1.00 13.44
CA ALA A 67 -5.75 1.17 14.58
C ALA A 67 -6.30 0.32 15.74
N ALA A 68 -5.79 -0.91 15.85
CA ALA A 68 -6.25 -1.85 16.88
C ALA A 68 -5.77 -1.44 18.27
N SER A 69 -4.54 -0.92 18.36
CA SER A 69 -4.02 -0.27 19.56
C SER A 69 -3.13 0.91 19.19
N LEU A 70 -3.33 2.05 19.86
CA LEU A 70 -2.50 3.23 19.65
C LEU A 70 -1.84 3.59 20.96
N ARG A 71 -0.54 3.86 20.88
CA ARG A 71 0.22 4.33 22.02
C ARG A 71 -0.30 5.68 22.52
N THR A 72 -0.90 5.71 23.69
CA THR A 72 -1.48 6.94 24.24
C THR A 72 -0.43 7.83 24.90
N ASP A 73 0.56 7.25 25.58
CA ASP A 73 1.62 7.97 26.30
C ASP A 73 2.93 7.19 26.36
N ASP A 74 3.92 7.73 27.07
CA ASP A 74 5.28 7.20 27.12
C ASP A 74 5.40 5.90 27.94
N ALA A 75 4.39 5.54 28.74
CA ALA A 75 4.35 4.29 29.51
C ALA A 75 3.54 3.18 28.81
N ASP A 76 2.73 3.52 27.82
CA ASP A 76 2.00 2.56 26.99
C ASP A 76 2.95 1.77 26.08
N ASP A 77 2.87 0.45 26.18
CA ASP A 77 3.71 -0.52 25.49
C ASP A 77 3.02 -1.15 24.27
N THR A 78 1.85 -0.62 23.89
CA THR A 78 1.06 -1.12 22.78
C THR A 78 1.13 -0.19 21.57
N TYR A 79 1.25 -0.80 20.40
CA TYR A 79 1.02 -0.13 19.13
C TYR A 79 0.73 -1.19 18.08
N GLU A 80 -0.43 -1.10 17.44
CA GLU A 80 -0.88 -2.02 16.41
C GLU A 80 -1.78 -1.30 15.40
N THR A 81 -1.32 -1.24 14.15
CA THR A 81 -2.07 -0.68 13.03
C THR A 81 -2.03 -1.62 11.84
N SER A 82 -3.11 -1.68 11.08
CA SER A 82 -3.21 -2.49 9.86
C SER A 82 -3.94 -1.72 8.76
N CYS A 83 -3.43 -1.76 7.54
CA CYS A 83 -4.12 -1.31 6.35
C CYS A 83 -4.47 -2.51 5.47
N PHE A 84 -5.75 -2.66 5.16
CA PHE A 84 -6.23 -3.64 4.21
C PHE A 84 -6.65 -2.95 2.91
N VAL A 85 -6.07 -3.36 1.79
CA VAL A 85 -6.45 -2.89 0.47
C VAL A 85 -7.15 -4.01 -0.27
N SER A 86 -8.37 -3.74 -0.72
CA SER A 86 -9.16 -4.70 -1.50
C SER A 86 -9.59 -4.09 -2.83
N GLY A 87 -9.75 -4.92 -3.86
CA GLY A 87 -10.31 -4.50 -5.14
C GLY A 87 -11.27 -5.56 -5.69
N ASP A 88 -12.46 -5.10 -6.07
CA ASP A 88 -13.60 -5.93 -6.48
C ASP A 88 -13.92 -7.05 -5.47
N GLY A 89 -13.82 -6.74 -4.17
CA GLY A 89 -14.09 -7.67 -3.06
C GLY A 89 -12.95 -8.62 -2.70
N GLU A 90 -11.83 -8.60 -3.44
CA GLU A 90 -10.65 -9.42 -3.14
C GLU A 90 -9.59 -8.62 -2.38
N GLN A 91 -9.03 -9.18 -1.32
CA GLN A 91 -7.90 -8.57 -0.62
C GLN A 91 -6.64 -8.65 -1.50
N LEU A 92 -6.03 -7.49 -1.76
CA LEU A 92 -4.88 -7.36 -2.64
C LEU A 92 -3.58 -7.10 -1.87
N LEU A 93 -3.65 -6.30 -0.81
CA LEU A 93 -2.51 -5.94 0.02
C LEU A 93 -2.89 -5.87 1.50
N VAL A 94 -1.95 -6.26 2.36
CA VAL A 94 -2.01 -6.05 3.79
C VAL A 94 -0.73 -5.37 4.25
N ALA A 95 -0.85 -4.28 4.98
CA ALA A 95 0.26 -3.68 5.70
C ALA A 95 -0.04 -3.71 7.20
N GLU A 96 0.93 -4.09 8.01
CA GLU A 96 0.80 -4.21 9.46
C GLU A 96 2.00 -3.57 10.13
N ALA A 97 1.77 -2.93 11.27
CA ALA A 97 2.81 -2.43 12.14
C ALA A 97 2.47 -2.79 13.58
N ARG A 98 3.44 -3.37 14.30
CA ARG A 98 3.27 -3.84 15.67
C ARG A 98 4.50 -3.53 16.53
N MET A 99 4.26 -3.09 17.76
CA MET A 99 5.29 -2.97 18.79
C MET A 99 5.65 -4.33 19.40
N MET A 100 6.94 -4.60 19.54
CA MET A 100 7.52 -5.86 19.94
C MET A 100 8.46 -5.63 21.14
N ALA A 101 8.21 -6.32 22.25
CA ALA A 101 8.99 -6.21 23.48
C ALA A 101 10.12 -7.25 23.50
N ASN A 102 11.38 -6.81 23.66
CA ASN A 102 12.58 -7.64 23.73
C ASN A 102 12.73 -8.71 22.62
N GLU A 103 12.14 -8.49 21.45
CA GLU A 103 12.25 -9.44 20.35
C GLU A 103 13.68 -9.40 19.77
N PRO A 104 14.43 -10.50 19.78
CA PRO A 104 15.74 -10.57 19.17
C PRO A 104 15.67 -10.35 17.65
N LYS A 105 16.64 -9.63 17.09
CA LYS A 105 16.68 -9.34 15.65
C LYS A 105 16.79 -10.63 14.83
N GLU A 106 17.48 -11.64 15.38
CA GLU A 106 17.71 -12.94 14.78
C GLU A 106 16.42 -13.76 14.65
N ASP A 107 15.51 -13.62 15.62
CA ASP A 107 14.24 -14.35 15.69
C ASP A 107 13.11 -13.64 14.95
N TRP A 108 13.16 -12.31 14.87
CA TRP A 108 12.17 -11.49 14.18
C TRP A 108 11.91 -11.95 12.74
N ALA A 109 12.96 -12.26 11.98
CA ALA A 109 12.80 -12.67 10.58
C ALA A 109 12.10 -14.03 10.44
N HIS A 110 12.24 -14.92 11.44
CA HIS A 110 11.51 -16.18 11.49
C HIS A 110 10.04 -15.94 11.84
N TRP A 111 9.78 -15.14 12.89
CA TRP A 111 8.44 -14.74 13.29
C TRP A 111 7.67 -14.07 12.14
N LEU A 112 8.29 -13.10 11.47
CA LEU A 112 7.72 -12.34 10.36
C LEU A 112 7.33 -13.25 9.17
N LYS A 113 8.12 -14.30 8.91
CA LYS A 113 7.76 -15.28 7.87
C LYS A 113 6.55 -16.10 8.26
N GLY A 114 6.37 -16.38 9.55
CA GLY A 114 5.22 -17.10 10.10
C GLY A 114 3.91 -16.31 10.05
N THR A 115 3.96 -14.98 9.91
CA THR A 115 2.75 -14.14 9.77
C THR A 115 2.28 -13.98 8.33
N ALA A 116 3.10 -14.35 7.34
CA ALA A 116 2.72 -14.28 5.95
C ALA A 116 1.58 -15.26 5.65
N THR A 117 0.61 -14.83 4.85
CA THR A 117 -0.55 -15.68 4.56
C THR A 117 -0.28 -16.84 3.62
N ASN A 118 0.84 -16.83 2.90
CA ASN A 118 1.22 -17.92 2.02
C ASN A 118 2.75 -18.02 1.87
N ASP A 119 3.22 -19.24 1.61
CA ASP A 119 4.65 -19.51 1.41
C ASP A 119 5.26 -18.71 0.25
N ALA A 120 4.48 -18.42 -0.79
CA ALA A 120 5.00 -17.71 -1.97
C ALA A 120 5.39 -16.26 -1.65
N SER A 121 4.74 -15.62 -0.67
CA SER A 121 5.09 -14.27 -0.20
C SER A 121 6.50 -14.22 0.40
N VAL A 122 6.89 -15.27 1.12
CA VAL A 122 8.15 -15.34 1.86
C VAL A 122 9.26 -16.09 1.13
N ARG A 123 8.99 -16.60 -0.07
CA ARG A 123 10.02 -17.13 -0.97
C ARG A 123 10.96 -16.01 -1.38
N SER A 124 12.25 -16.33 -1.47
CA SER A 124 13.27 -15.42 -2.00
C SER A 124 13.41 -14.09 -1.25
N LEU A 125 13.04 -14.05 0.04
CA LEU A 125 13.32 -12.90 0.91
C LEU A 125 14.82 -12.66 0.99
N THR A 126 15.23 -11.44 0.65
CA THR A 126 16.63 -11.00 0.65
C THR A 126 16.77 -9.72 1.47
N PRO A 127 17.88 -9.57 2.23
CA PRO A 127 18.10 -8.36 3.03
C PRO A 127 18.12 -7.07 2.20
N PHE A 128 17.82 -5.94 2.84
CA PHE A 128 18.11 -4.60 2.35
C PHE A 128 18.43 -3.65 3.51
N GLU A 129 19.01 -2.49 3.20
CA GLU A 129 19.42 -1.52 4.22
C GLU A 129 18.26 -0.62 4.66
N ALA A 130 17.78 -0.86 5.88
CA ALA A 130 16.87 0.00 6.64
C ALA A 130 16.73 -0.48 8.08
N GLY A 131 16.58 0.44 9.03
CA GLY A 131 16.31 0.12 10.43
C GLY A 131 17.39 -0.77 11.06
N ASP A 132 16.95 -1.70 11.90
CA ASP A 132 17.82 -2.68 12.55
C ASP A 132 18.01 -3.95 11.71
N THR A 133 16.94 -4.39 11.03
CA THR A 133 16.96 -5.48 10.05
C THR A 133 15.79 -5.32 9.11
N ALA A 134 15.98 -5.67 7.84
CA ALA A 134 14.94 -5.57 6.83
C ALA A 134 15.12 -6.61 5.74
N ILE A 135 14.02 -7.16 5.25
CA ILE A 135 13.98 -8.23 4.23
C ILE A 135 12.87 -7.98 3.23
N ALA A 136 13.11 -8.28 1.96
CA ALA A 136 12.10 -8.12 0.92
C ALA A 136 12.23 -9.14 -0.22
N SER A 137 11.09 -9.43 -0.84
CA SER A 137 10.89 -10.16 -2.09
C SER A 137 10.06 -9.29 -3.03
N ASP A 138 9.62 -9.83 -4.17
CA ASP A 138 8.65 -9.19 -5.06
C ASP A 138 7.22 -9.18 -4.50
N ARG A 139 6.95 -9.91 -3.41
CA ARG A 139 5.60 -10.07 -2.83
C ARG A 139 5.48 -9.65 -1.38
N PHE A 140 6.59 -9.48 -0.68
CA PHE A 140 6.62 -9.19 0.73
C PHE A 140 7.78 -8.27 1.07
N ALA A 141 7.58 -7.31 1.95
CA ALA A 141 8.67 -6.55 2.56
C ALA A 141 8.40 -6.40 4.05
N GLY A 142 9.45 -6.54 4.85
CA GLY A 142 9.41 -6.37 6.29
C GLY A 142 10.59 -5.52 6.76
N LEU A 143 10.34 -4.72 7.80
CA LEU A 143 11.31 -3.82 8.41
C LEU A 143 11.14 -3.86 9.92
N PHE A 144 12.25 -4.10 10.63
CA PHE A 144 12.35 -4.03 12.08
C PHE A 144 13.16 -2.81 12.46
N LEU A 145 12.63 -1.98 13.35
CA LEU A 145 13.26 -0.72 13.72
C LEU A 145 13.19 -0.50 15.23
N PRO A 146 14.21 0.14 15.82
CA PRO A 146 14.18 0.46 17.24
C PRO A 146 13.13 1.52 17.54
N CYS A 147 12.50 1.41 18.71
CA CYS A 147 11.48 2.37 19.13
C CYS A 147 11.73 2.98 20.51
N ALA A 148 11.93 2.15 21.54
CA ALA A 148 12.15 2.64 22.91
C ALA A 148 13.30 1.93 23.62
N SER A 149 14.13 2.70 24.31
CA SER A 149 15.23 2.17 25.11
C SER A 149 14.73 1.46 26.38
N ALA A 150 15.51 0.49 26.86
CA ALA A 150 15.21 -0.20 28.12
C ALA A 150 15.04 0.79 29.29
N GLY A 151 13.99 0.60 30.09
CA GLY A 151 13.68 1.43 31.25
C GLY A 151 12.82 2.67 30.96
N LYS A 152 12.51 2.95 29.68
CA LYS A 152 11.50 3.96 29.31
C LYS A 152 10.07 3.42 29.42
N ILE A 153 9.89 2.18 28.99
CA ILE A 153 8.65 1.42 29.06
C ILE A 153 8.92 0.17 29.92
N PRO A 154 8.02 -0.24 30.83
CA PRO A 154 8.12 -1.54 31.49
C PRO A 154 8.26 -2.63 30.44
N GLY A 155 9.10 -3.65 30.66
CA GLY A 155 9.24 -4.75 29.69
C GLY A 155 10.46 -4.67 28.78
N GLY A 156 11.35 -3.69 28.93
CA GLY A 156 12.69 -3.71 28.32
C GLY A 156 12.81 -2.85 27.06
N GLN A 157 13.60 -3.30 26.08
CA GLN A 157 13.73 -2.58 24.81
C GLN A 157 12.53 -2.91 23.92
N TYR A 158 12.02 -1.89 23.24
CA TYR A 158 10.92 -2.04 22.29
C TYR A 158 11.35 -1.69 20.88
N ASN A 159 10.91 -2.52 19.95
CA ASN A 159 11.09 -2.34 18.52
C ASN A 159 9.72 -2.31 17.85
N ILE A 160 9.65 -1.81 16.62
CA ILE A 160 8.46 -1.93 15.77
C ILE A 160 8.79 -2.88 14.63
N SER A 161 7.92 -3.86 14.42
CA SER A 161 7.87 -4.67 13.22
C SER A 161 6.85 -4.07 12.26
N VAL A 162 7.25 -3.78 11.03
CA VAL A 162 6.36 -3.35 9.95
C VAL A 162 6.48 -4.31 8.78
N SER A 163 5.35 -4.70 8.20
CA SER A 163 5.30 -5.58 7.04
C SER A 163 4.29 -5.11 6.02
N VAL A 164 4.57 -5.41 4.75
CA VAL A 164 3.69 -5.20 3.60
C VAL A 164 3.68 -6.47 2.76
N GLU A 165 2.51 -7.07 2.58
CA GLU A 165 2.32 -8.31 1.80
C GLU A 165 1.33 -8.10 0.65
N LEU A 166 1.74 -8.49 -0.56
CA LEU A 166 0.88 -8.62 -1.73
C LEU A 166 0.20 -9.98 -1.76
N LYS A 167 -1.09 -10.00 -1.43
CA LYS A 167 -1.96 -11.18 -1.59
C LYS A 167 -2.16 -11.51 -3.07
N ARG A 168 -2.27 -10.47 -3.90
CA ARG A 168 -2.32 -10.54 -5.36
C ARG A 168 -1.39 -9.48 -5.94
N GLN A 169 -0.69 -9.80 -7.03
CA GLN A 169 0.19 -8.87 -7.72
C GLN A 169 -0.18 -8.77 -9.18
N LYS A 170 -0.01 -7.57 -9.76
CA LYS A 170 0.00 -7.39 -11.21
C LYS A 170 1.17 -8.16 -11.80
N GLU A 171 1.02 -8.66 -13.03
CA GLU A 171 2.19 -9.11 -13.79
C GLU A 171 3.12 -7.91 -14.00
N THR A 172 4.24 -7.93 -13.29
CA THR A 172 5.23 -6.86 -13.28
C THR A 172 6.61 -7.47 -13.16
N ASP A 173 7.63 -6.68 -13.51
CA ASP A 173 9.01 -7.07 -13.27
C ASP A 173 9.25 -7.27 -11.77
N GLN A 174 9.77 -8.44 -11.38
CA GLN A 174 9.95 -8.82 -9.97
C GLN A 174 10.87 -7.85 -9.22
N LYS A 175 11.90 -7.31 -9.89
CA LYS A 175 12.81 -6.33 -9.27
C LYS A 175 12.09 -5.01 -9.05
N ALA A 176 11.29 -4.55 -10.01
CA ALA A 176 10.46 -3.37 -9.87
C ALA A 176 9.42 -3.52 -8.74
N ALA A 177 8.79 -4.69 -8.61
CA ALA A 177 7.87 -4.97 -7.50
C ALA A 177 8.59 -4.90 -6.15
N ARG A 178 9.75 -5.57 -6.03
CA ARG A 178 10.56 -5.55 -4.82
C ARG A 178 10.94 -4.13 -4.41
N THR A 179 11.41 -3.30 -5.33
CA THR A 179 11.77 -1.90 -5.05
C THR A 179 10.57 -1.12 -4.53
N ARG A 180 9.39 -1.27 -5.15
CA ARG A 180 8.17 -0.58 -4.70
C ARG A 180 7.69 -1.02 -3.34
N LEU A 181 7.81 -2.32 -3.03
CA LEU A 181 7.48 -2.83 -1.70
C LEU A 181 8.46 -2.31 -0.64
N ILE A 182 9.74 -2.15 -0.98
CA ILE A 182 10.71 -1.49 -0.10
C ILE A 182 10.29 -0.04 0.16
N ASP A 183 9.96 0.72 -0.88
CA ASP A 183 9.54 2.11 -0.71
C ASP A 183 8.28 2.21 0.16
N LEU A 184 7.32 1.30 -0.04
CA LEU A 184 6.07 1.26 0.70
C LEU A 184 6.29 0.87 2.18
N VAL A 185 7.09 -0.16 2.46
CA VAL A 185 7.38 -0.55 3.86
C VAL A 185 8.20 0.51 4.58
N LYS A 186 9.12 1.21 3.89
CA LYS A 186 9.86 2.34 4.47
C LYS A 186 8.94 3.51 4.83
N SER A 187 7.98 3.82 3.95
CA SER A 187 7.00 4.87 4.23
C SER A 187 6.10 4.51 5.42
N ALA A 188 5.58 3.28 5.44
CA ALA A 188 4.78 2.75 6.55
C ALA A 188 5.58 2.70 7.86
N ALA A 189 6.85 2.29 7.82
CA ALA A 189 7.73 2.28 8.99
C ALA A 189 7.99 3.67 9.55
N SER A 190 8.22 4.65 8.68
CA SER A 190 8.41 6.05 9.09
C SER A 190 7.14 6.61 9.77
N TYR A 191 5.97 6.28 9.22
CA TYR A 191 4.69 6.64 9.82
C TYR A 191 4.50 5.98 11.18
N ALA A 192 4.66 4.65 11.25
CA ALA A 192 4.48 3.88 12.46
C ALA A 192 5.40 4.34 13.59
N HIS A 193 6.68 4.59 13.28
CA HIS A 193 7.66 5.13 14.23
C HIS A 193 7.21 6.47 14.83
N SER A 194 6.74 7.38 13.97
CA SER A 194 6.23 8.68 14.41
C SER A 194 4.96 8.55 15.26
N LYS A 195 4.00 7.70 14.85
CA LYS A 195 2.73 7.51 15.57
C LYS A 195 2.87 6.72 16.86
N ALA A 196 3.85 5.84 16.94
CA ALA A 196 4.23 5.12 18.15
C ALA A 196 5.10 5.95 19.10
N LYS A 197 5.38 7.22 18.76
CA LYS A 197 6.14 8.17 19.60
C LYS A 197 7.51 7.61 20.03
N CYS A 198 8.19 6.93 19.12
CA CYS A 198 9.49 6.34 19.40
C CYS A 198 10.55 7.41 19.71
N ASP A 199 11.45 7.11 20.65
CA ASP A 199 12.51 8.04 21.10
C ASP A 199 13.88 7.71 20.48
N ILE A 200 14.07 6.48 19.98
CA ILE A 200 15.27 6.07 19.24
C ILE A 200 15.07 6.38 17.75
N PRO A 201 16.04 6.97 17.04
CA PRO A 201 15.97 7.19 15.60
C PRO A 201 15.65 5.91 14.81
N SER A 202 14.76 6.01 13.81
CA SER A 202 14.26 4.86 13.05
C SER A 202 15.26 4.28 12.03
N ASN A 203 16.22 5.08 11.56
CA ASN A 203 17.21 4.72 10.54
C ASN A 203 16.62 4.09 9.26
N VAL A 204 15.39 4.45 8.88
CA VAL A 204 14.66 3.85 7.75
C VAL A 204 15.31 4.16 6.39
N ASN A 205 16.00 5.29 6.28
CA ASN A 205 16.60 5.74 5.02
C ASN A 205 18.04 5.27 4.78
N GLY A 206 18.71 4.70 5.80
CA GLY A 206 20.15 4.43 5.74
C GLY A 206 21.00 5.69 5.85
#